data_AF-A0A919N097-F1
#
_entry.id   AF-A0A919N097-F1
#
_cell.length_a   1.000
_cell.length_b   1.000
_cell.length_c   1.000
_cell.angle_alpha   90.00
_cell.angle_beta   90.00
_cell.angle_gamma   90.00
#
_symmetry.space_group_name_H-M   'P 1'
#
loop_
_entity.id
_entity.type
_entity.pdbx_description
1 polymer ?
#
loop_
_entity_poly.entity_id
_entity_poly.type
_entity_poly.pdbx_seq_one_letter_code
_entity_poly.pdbx_strand_id
1 'polypeptide(L)'
;MSAIDVVVSVGMWIWANKDSVGLTWAEIFHGVTNVKRWRNETDEELEVWKLDGGESRQDHYRIPPGGTEEADMWIPWADDASQYAVKHAVILIGGRPLAYLWQNGTKIRFNTNDEFVPGGQAVPGAAKAGGNRTILVKKDAHGRLGFAIGGY
;
A
#
# COMPACT_ATOMS: atom_id res chain seq x y z
N MET A 1 -12.07 14.73 -15.07
CA MET A 1 -11.37 14.72 -13.78
C MET A 1 -9.95 14.28 -14.06
N SER A 2 -8.97 15.14 -13.84
CA SER A 2 -7.58 14.85 -14.16
C SER A 2 -6.95 13.95 -13.08
N ALA A 3 -5.87 13.23 -13.38
CA ALA A 3 -5.14 12.43 -12.39
C ALA A 3 -4.68 13.26 -11.16
N ILE A 4 -4.49 14.57 -11.35
CA ILE A 4 -4.16 15.54 -10.29
C ILE A 4 -5.31 15.71 -9.27
N ASP A 5 -6.57 15.63 -9.70
CA ASP A 5 -7.72 15.90 -8.82
C ASP A 5 -7.96 14.75 -7.80
N VAL A 6 -7.55 13.53 -8.17
CA VAL A 6 -7.65 12.34 -7.30
C VAL A 6 -6.58 12.38 -6.21
N VAL A 7 -5.34 12.73 -6.58
CA VAL A 7 -4.21 12.87 -5.64
C VAL A 7 -4.51 13.93 -4.58
N VAL A 8 -5.09 15.08 -4.99
CA VAL A 8 -5.45 16.18 -4.09
C VAL A 8 -6.55 15.77 -3.10
N SER A 9 -7.56 15.03 -3.55
CA SER A 9 -8.69 14.61 -2.70
C SER A 9 -8.27 13.63 -1.60
N VAL A 10 -7.39 12.67 -1.93
CA VAL A 10 -6.83 11.71 -0.97
C VAL A 10 -5.93 12.43 0.03
N GLY A 11 -5.11 13.39 -0.44
CA GLY A 11 -4.25 14.21 0.42
C GLY A 11 -5.02 15.01 1.48
N MET A 12 -6.16 15.61 1.13
CA MET A 12 -6.94 16.44 2.07
C MET A 12 -7.63 15.64 3.18
N TRP A 13 -8.12 14.43 2.89
CA TRP A 13 -8.74 13.59 3.92
C TRP A 13 -7.71 13.14 4.97
N ILE A 14 -6.49 12.84 4.54
CA ILE A 14 -5.39 12.39 5.40
C ILE A 14 -4.92 13.52 6.32
N TRP A 15 -4.79 14.73 5.77
CA TRP A 15 -4.41 15.91 6.54
C TRP A 15 -5.37 16.18 7.70
N ALA A 16 -6.66 15.93 7.50
CA ALA A 16 -7.68 16.14 8.52
C ALA A 16 -7.67 15.13 9.68
N ASN A 17 -6.90 14.03 9.59
CA ASN A 17 -6.95 12.91 10.55
C ASN A 17 -5.57 12.49 11.10
N LYS A 18 -4.53 13.30 10.85
CA LYS A 18 -3.11 12.95 11.05
C LYS A 18 -2.65 12.82 12.52
N ASP A 19 -3.35 13.45 13.47
CA ASP A 19 -2.83 13.63 14.83
C ASP A 19 -3.22 12.50 15.82
N SER A 20 -4.08 11.54 15.45
CA SER A 20 -4.71 10.64 16.44
C SER A 20 -4.09 9.25 16.66
N VAL A 21 -3.11 8.76 15.88
CA VAL A 21 -2.65 7.34 16.03
C VAL A 21 -1.13 7.15 15.81
N GLY A 22 -0.42 8.23 15.46
CA GLY A 22 0.73 8.10 14.57
C GLY A 22 2.13 8.43 15.10
N LEU A 23 2.35 8.88 16.33
CA LEU A 23 3.68 9.46 16.66
C LEU A 23 4.54 8.59 17.58
N THR A 24 4.03 8.11 18.71
CA THR A 24 4.90 7.55 19.77
C THR A 24 5.48 6.14 19.51
N TRP A 25 4.87 5.33 18.64
CA TRP A 25 5.30 3.94 18.40
C TRP A 25 6.27 3.72 17.22
N ALA A 26 6.49 4.74 16.37
CA ALA A 26 7.33 4.59 15.16
C ALA A 26 8.84 4.64 15.42
N GLU A 27 9.27 5.25 16.53
CA GLU A 27 10.69 5.48 16.82
C GLU A 27 11.38 4.25 17.43
N ILE A 28 10.63 3.21 17.84
CA ILE A 28 11.16 2.08 18.62
C ILE A 28 11.36 0.81 17.77
N PHE A 29 10.65 0.65 16.65
CA PHE A 29 10.70 -0.57 15.85
C PHE A 29 11.27 -0.31 14.45
N HIS A 30 12.54 -0.62 14.25
CA HIS A 30 13.21 -0.73 12.94
C HIS A 30 12.67 -1.93 12.11
N GLY A 31 11.37 -2.22 12.18
CA GLY A 31 10.77 -3.42 11.59
C GLY A 31 10.29 -3.20 10.15
N VAL A 32 10.49 -4.20 9.29
CA VAL A 32 9.74 -4.28 8.03
C VAL A 32 8.25 -4.42 8.37
N THR A 33 7.36 -3.81 7.60
CA THR A 33 5.92 -3.88 7.84
C THR A 33 5.34 -5.14 7.22
N ASN A 34 4.45 -5.80 7.95
CA ASN A 34 3.83 -7.05 7.53
C ASN A 34 2.32 -6.86 7.33
N VAL A 35 1.83 -7.16 6.13
CA VAL A 35 0.41 -7.16 5.80
C VAL A 35 -0.15 -8.55 6.08
N LYS A 36 -0.98 -8.62 7.12
CA LYS A 36 -1.64 -9.85 7.57
C LYS A 36 -3.01 -10.07 6.94
N ARG A 37 -3.60 -9.02 6.37
CA ARG A 37 -4.91 -9.10 5.73
C ARG A 37 -5.03 -8.17 4.56
N TRP A 38 -5.62 -8.68 3.49
CA TRP A 38 -6.06 -7.91 2.34
C TRP A 38 -7.58 -8.00 2.25
N ARG A 39 -8.25 -6.85 2.15
CA ARG A 39 -9.71 -6.78 2.06
C ARG A 39 -10.11 -6.05 0.79
N ASN A 40 -10.92 -6.71 -0.03
CA ASN A 40 -11.45 -6.18 -1.26
C ASN A 40 -12.93 -5.79 -1.06
N GLU A 41 -13.22 -4.50 -0.88
CA GLU A 41 -14.58 -3.96 -0.87
C GLU A 41 -14.99 -3.38 -2.23
N THR A 42 -14.34 -3.81 -3.31
CA THR A 42 -14.73 -3.45 -4.68
C THR A 42 -15.62 -4.54 -5.30
N ASP A 43 -16.17 -4.21 -6.46
CA ASP A 43 -16.92 -5.08 -7.37
C ASP A 43 -16.03 -5.78 -8.41
N GLU A 44 -14.71 -5.58 -8.34
CA GLU A 44 -13.72 -6.14 -9.25
C GLU A 44 -12.75 -7.06 -8.49
N GLU A 45 -12.08 -7.98 -9.19
CA GLU A 45 -11.06 -8.83 -8.56
C GLU A 45 -9.85 -7.98 -8.13
N LEU A 46 -9.36 -8.22 -6.91
CA LEU A 46 -8.12 -7.66 -6.39
C LEU A 46 -7.00 -8.67 -6.56
N GLU A 47 -5.94 -8.30 -7.27
CA GLU A 47 -4.70 -9.07 -7.38
C GLU A 47 -3.58 -8.32 -6.68
N VAL A 48 -2.81 -9.03 -5.86
CA VAL A 48 -1.64 -8.47 -5.17
C VAL A 48 -0.48 -9.43 -5.26
N TRP A 49 0.73 -8.91 -5.45
CA TRP A 49 1.97 -9.68 -5.46
C TRP A 49 3.16 -8.76 -5.17
N LYS A 50 4.35 -9.31 -4.99
CA LYS A 50 5.59 -8.54 -4.85
C LYS A 50 6.77 -9.11 -5.64
N LEU A 51 7.75 -8.25 -5.88
CA LEU A 51 9.14 -8.61 -6.12
C LEU A 51 9.92 -8.39 -4.82
N ASP A 52 10.80 -9.31 -4.47
CA ASP A 52 11.69 -9.18 -3.31
C ASP A 52 13.03 -9.86 -3.58
N GLY A 53 13.90 -9.18 -4.34
CA GLY A 53 15.23 -9.66 -4.71
C GLY A 53 15.32 -10.44 -6.03
N GLY A 54 14.28 -10.40 -6.86
CA GLY A 54 14.26 -11.03 -8.19
C GLY A 54 13.06 -10.62 -9.05
N GLU A 55 12.90 -11.23 -10.22
CA GLU A 55 11.83 -10.92 -11.19
C GLU A 55 10.58 -11.80 -11.04
N SER A 56 10.64 -12.85 -10.21
CA SER A 56 9.48 -13.71 -9.97
C SER A 56 8.50 -13.06 -9.00
N ARG A 57 7.22 -13.13 -9.35
CA ARG A 57 6.14 -12.72 -8.44
C ARG A 57 6.11 -13.64 -7.22
N GLN A 58 6.14 -13.04 -6.04
CA GLN A 58 6.03 -13.70 -4.73
C GLN A 58 4.76 -13.21 -4.02
N ASP A 59 4.32 -13.96 -2.99
CA ASP A 59 3.15 -13.63 -2.16
C ASP A 59 1.95 -13.18 -3.01
N HIS A 60 1.64 -13.99 -4.02
CA HIS A 60 0.66 -13.65 -5.05
C HIS A 60 -0.74 -14.15 -4.65
N TYR A 61 -1.65 -13.20 -4.42
CA TYR A 61 -3.02 -13.46 -4.01
C TYR A 61 -4.01 -12.88 -5.02
N ARG A 62 -5.12 -13.59 -5.25
CA ARG A 62 -6.27 -13.14 -6.03
C ARG A 62 -7.52 -13.21 -5.17
N ILE A 63 -8.13 -12.06 -4.94
CA ILE A 63 -9.15 -11.85 -3.92
C ILE A 63 -10.44 -11.41 -4.64
N PRO A 64 -11.50 -12.23 -4.60
CA PRO A 64 -12.73 -11.92 -5.31
C PRO A 64 -13.40 -10.64 -4.78
N PRO A 65 -14.35 -10.05 -5.53
CA PRO A 65 -15.18 -8.95 -5.03
C PRO A 65 -15.81 -9.26 -3.67
N GLY A 66 -15.72 -8.32 -2.72
CA GLY A 66 -16.17 -8.51 -1.33
C GLY A 66 -15.31 -9.45 -0.48
N GLY A 67 -14.25 -10.04 -1.06
CA GLY A 67 -13.40 -11.04 -0.43
C GLY A 67 -12.40 -10.48 0.57
N THR A 68 -11.85 -11.38 1.39
CA THR A 68 -10.75 -11.11 2.31
C THR A 68 -9.75 -12.26 2.22
N GLU A 69 -8.47 -11.92 2.21
CA GLU A 69 -7.37 -12.87 2.28
C GLU A 69 -6.57 -12.61 3.56
N GLU A 70 -6.33 -13.66 4.35
CA GLU A 70 -5.36 -13.63 5.44
C GLU A 70 -3.99 -13.99 4.86
N ALA A 71 -3.05 -13.05 4.92
CA ALA A 71 -1.74 -13.17 4.28
C ALA A 71 -0.62 -13.07 5.31
N ASP A 72 0.61 -13.32 4.88
CA ASP A 72 1.81 -13.02 5.64
C ASP A 72 2.82 -12.30 4.74
N MET A 73 2.40 -11.13 4.25
CA MET A 73 3.11 -10.44 3.18
C MET A 73 3.93 -9.27 3.73
N TRP A 74 5.25 -9.46 3.75
CA TRP A 74 6.20 -8.38 4.03
C TRP A 74 6.26 -7.40 2.86
N ILE A 75 6.13 -6.10 3.14
CA ILE A 75 6.32 -5.06 2.15
C ILE A 75 7.83 -4.94 1.85
N PRO A 76 8.27 -5.10 0.58
CA PRO A 76 9.68 -5.04 0.23
C PRO A 76 10.30 -3.69 0.60
N TRP A 77 11.56 -3.73 1.03
CA TRP A 77 12.32 -2.53 1.38
C TRP A 77 13.14 -2.05 0.17
N ALA A 78 12.98 -0.79 -0.21
CA ALA A 78 13.76 -0.16 -1.28
C ALA A 78 14.16 1.26 -0.90
N ASP A 79 15.47 1.51 -0.77
CA ASP A 79 16.01 2.85 -0.45
C ASP A 79 16.37 3.68 -1.68
N ASP A 80 16.46 3.04 -2.84
CA ASP A 80 16.81 3.65 -4.11
C ASP A 80 16.14 2.92 -5.29
N ALA A 81 16.28 3.50 -6.49
CA ALA A 81 15.70 2.96 -7.71
C ALA A 81 16.26 1.59 -8.14
N SER A 82 17.52 1.30 -7.82
CA SER A 82 18.14 0.01 -8.16
C SER A 82 17.56 -1.12 -7.33
N GLN A 83 17.27 -0.86 -6.06
CA GLN A 83 16.59 -1.81 -5.20
C GLN A 83 15.13 -1.98 -5.61
N TYR A 84 14.43 -0.86 -5.85
CA TYR A 84 13.01 -0.88 -6.24
C TYR A 84 12.72 -1.75 -7.45
N ALA A 85 13.62 -1.76 -8.45
CA ALA A 85 13.48 -2.56 -9.67
C ALA A 85 13.18 -4.05 -9.40
N VAL A 86 13.60 -4.56 -8.23
CA VAL A 86 13.35 -5.93 -7.79
C VAL A 86 12.73 -6.01 -6.38
N LYS A 87 12.28 -4.88 -5.81
CA LYS A 87 11.74 -4.78 -4.44
C LYS A 87 10.58 -3.81 -4.35
N HIS A 88 9.41 -4.27 -4.75
CA HIS A 88 8.15 -3.54 -4.58
C HIS A 88 6.96 -4.52 -4.59
N ALA A 89 5.84 -4.12 -4.02
CA ALA A 89 4.57 -4.82 -4.14
C ALA A 89 3.64 -4.10 -5.10
N VAL A 90 2.76 -4.83 -5.78
CA VAL A 90 1.80 -4.28 -6.75
C VAL A 90 0.39 -4.63 -6.31
N ILE A 91 -0.50 -3.65 -6.38
CA ILE A 91 -1.94 -3.81 -6.20
C ILE A 91 -2.60 -3.59 -7.56
N LEU A 92 -3.37 -4.57 -8.03
CA LEU A 92 -4.18 -4.48 -9.24
C LEU A 92 -5.66 -4.65 -8.90
N ILE A 93 -6.51 -3.88 -9.58
CA ILE A 93 -7.97 -4.03 -9.55
C ILE A 93 -8.47 -4.28 -10.97
N GLY A 94 -9.15 -5.41 -11.19
CA GLY A 94 -9.63 -5.82 -12.51
C GLY A 94 -8.48 -5.92 -13.53
N GLY A 95 -7.31 -6.39 -13.10
CA GLY A 95 -6.10 -6.50 -13.94
C GLY A 95 -5.38 -5.18 -14.25
N ARG A 96 -5.83 -4.05 -13.68
CA ARG A 96 -5.21 -2.73 -13.89
C ARG A 96 -4.42 -2.33 -12.64
N PRO A 97 -3.16 -1.88 -12.77
CA PRO A 97 -2.40 -1.39 -11.62
C PRO A 97 -3.10 -0.20 -10.95
N LEU A 98 -3.28 -0.32 -9.63
CA LEU A 98 -3.78 0.73 -8.77
C LEU A 98 -2.62 1.45 -8.05
N ALA A 99 -1.68 0.68 -7.52
CA ALA A 99 -0.53 1.22 -6.79
C ALA A 99 0.65 0.25 -6.74
N TYR A 100 1.83 0.83 -6.61
CA TYR A 100 3.10 0.16 -6.33
C TYR A 100 3.56 0.60 -4.95
N LEU A 101 3.95 -0.35 -4.10
CA LEU A 101 4.26 -0.14 -2.69
C LEU A 101 5.70 -0.54 -2.39
N TRP A 102 6.39 0.23 -1.56
CA TRP A 102 7.68 -0.13 -1.00
C TRP A 102 7.86 0.49 0.37
N GLN A 103 8.72 -0.09 1.19
CA GLN A 103 9.14 0.49 2.46
C GLN A 103 10.44 1.26 2.27
N ASN A 104 10.51 2.46 2.87
CA ASN A 104 11.73 3.25 2.94
C ASN A 104 11.72 4.08 4.24
N GLY A 105 12.76 3.93 5.05
CA GLY A 105 12.81 4.48 6.39
C GLY A 105 11.67 3.93 7.27
N THR A 106 10.95 4.80 7.96
CA THR A 106 9.87 4.41 8.88
C THR A 106 8.49 4.30 8.21
N LYS A 107 8.41 4.46 6.88
CA LYS A 107 7.16 4.60 6.15
C LYS A 107 6.99 3.54 5.06
N ILE A 108 5.77 3.06 4.89
CA ILE A 108 5.35 2.48 3.61
C ILE A 108 5.00 3.62 2.66
N ARG A 109 5.58 3.58 1.47
CA ARG A 109 5.38 4.53 0.39
C ARG A 109 4.62 3.90 -0.75
N PHE A 110 4.04 4.74 -1.60
CA PHE A 110 3.39 4.30 -2.81
C PHE A 110 3.58 5.27 -3.98
N ASN A 111 3.38 4.73 -5.19
CA ASN A 111 3.21 5.47 -6.43
C ASN A 111 2.13 4.78 -7.29
N THR A 112 1.54 5.51 -8.23
CA THR A 112 0.61 4.95 -9.23
C THR A 112 1.30 4.52 -10.52
N ASN A 113 2.53 4.99 -10.73
CA ASN A 113 3.42 4.52 -11.80
C ASN A 113 4.42 3.52 -11.23
N ASP A 114 4.87 2.59 -12.07
CA ASP A 114 5.91 1.62 -11.72
C ASP A 114 7.30 2.28 -11.72
N GLU A 115 7.55 3.11 -10.72
CA GLU A 115 8.82 3.81 -10.57
C GLU A 115 9.08 4.13 -9.10
N PHE A 116 10.37 4.07 -8.74
CA PHE A 116 10.81 4.58 -7.46
C PHE A 116 10.77 6.11 -7.45
N VAL A 117 10.07 6.67 -6.47
CA VAL A 117 10.07 8.11 -6.22
C VAL A 117 10.81 8.38 -4.90
N PRO A 118 11.98 9.04 -4.92
CA PRO A 118 12.65 9.46 -3.70
C PRO A 118 11.72 10.28 -2.82
N GLY A 119 11.52 9.86 -1.57
CA GLY A 119 10.60 10.53 -0.67
C GLY A 119 9.12 10.41 -1.06
N GLY A 120 8.75 9.44 -1.89
CA GLY A 120 7.40 9.19 -2.40
C GLY A 120 6.31 9.17 -1.32
N GLN A 121 5.06 9.34 -1.76
CA GLN A 121 3.93 9.56 -0.86
C GLN A 121 3.78 8.40 0.12
N ALA A 122 3.62 8.72 1.41
CA ALA A 122 3.35 7.72 2.42
C ALA A 122 1.94 7.16 2.24
N VAL A 123 1.77 5.85 2.42
CA VAL A 123 0.45 5.23 2.40
C VAL A 123 -0.42 5.86 3.50
N PRO A 124 -1.68 6.21 3.20
CA PRO A 124 -2.60 6.76 4.19
C PRO A 124 -2.83 5.77 5.36
N GLY A 125 -2.71 6.23 6.61
CA GLY A 125 -3.07 5.46 7.80
C GLY A 125 -1.88 5.00 8.65
N ALA A 126 -1.94 3.77 9.18
CA ALA A 126 -0.92 3.19 10.06
C ALA A 126 0.33 2.71 9.28
N ALA A 127 0.84 3.56 8.39
CA ALA A 127 1.99 3.29 7.52
C ALA A 127 3.34 3.35 8.25
N LYS A 128 3.34 2.99 9.54
CA LYS A 128 4.57 2.81 10.32
C LYS A 128 5.16 1.44 10.07
N ALA A 129 6.48 1.42 9.94
CA ALA A 129 7.34 0.25 10.10
C ALA A 129 6.91 -0.65 11.28
N GLY A 130 6.78 -1.96 11.03
CA GLY A 130 6.58 -2.99 12.04
C GLY A 130 5.13 -3.26 12.47
N GLY A 131 4.83 -4.53 12.76
CA GLY A 131 3.52 -5.00 13.24
C GLY A 131 2.56 -5.43 12.13
N ASN A 132 1.46 -6.06 12.54
CA ASN A 132 0.45 -6.60 11.64
C ASN A 132 -0.45 -5.48 11.10
N ARG A 133 -0.76 -5.57 9.81
CA ARG A 133 -1.59 -4.58 9.11
C ARG A 133 -2.68 -5.24 8.28
N THR A 134 -3.75 -4.49 8.10
CA THR A 134 -4.79 -4.77 7.10
C THR A 134 -4.69 -3.72 6.01
N ILE A 135 -4.67 -4.14 4.74
CA ILE A 135 -4.91 -3.24 3.61
C ILE A 135 -6.35 -3.41 3.13
N LEU A 136 -7.05 -2.29 3.07
CA LEU A 136 -8.40 -2.20 2.51
C LEU A 136 -8.34 -1.53 1.15
N VAL A 137 -8.90 -2.17 0.13
CA VAL A 137 -9.10 -1.60 -1.20
C VAL A 137 -10.60 -1.40 -1.42
N LYS A 138 -11.02 -0.18 -1.76
CA LYS A 138 -12.44 0.15 -1.92
C LYS A 138 -12.65 1.31 -2.89
N LYS A 139 -13.90 1.51 -3.30
CA LYS A 139 -14.36 2.73 -3.96
C LYS A 139 -14.85 3.74 -2.91
N ASP A 140 -14.65 5.02 -3.15
CA ASP A 140 -15.25 6.08 -2.34
C ASP A 140 -16.71 6.36 -2.74
N ALA A 141 -17.36 7.32 -2.09
CA ALA A 141 -18.75 7.70 -2.39
C ALA A 141 -18.96 8.23 -3.83
N HIS A 142 -17.89 8.58 -4.54
CA HIS A 142 -17.91 9.01 -5.93
C HIS A 142 -17.47 7.90 -6.90
N GLY A 143 -17.28 6.67 -6.42
CA GLY A 143 -16.84 5.54 -7.24
C GLY A 143 -15.34 5.53 -7.56
N ARG A 144 -14.54 6.41 -6.95
CA ARG A 144 -13.08 6.46 -7.19
C ARG A 144 -12.39 5.36 -6.39
N LEU A 145 -11.53 4.60 -7.05
CA LEU A 145 -10.74 3.53 -6.41
C LEU A 145 -9.64 4.12 -5.51
N GLY A 146 -9.43 3.49 -4.37
CA GLY A 146 -8.34 3.81 -3.46
C GLY A 146 -8.04 2.66 -2.50
N PHE A 147 -6.99 2.84 -1.71
CA PHE A 147 -6.60 1.89 -0.68
C PHE A 147 -6.12 2.62 0.58
N ALA A 148 -6.17 1.94 1.72
CA ALA A 148 -5.69 2.46 3.00
C ALA A 148 -5.07 1.33 3.84
N ILE A 149 -4.12 1.69 4.71
CA ILE A 149 -3.53 0.74 5.66
C ILE A 149 -4.02 1.00 7.09
N GLY A 150 -4.56 -0.04 7.71
CA GLY A 150 -5.06 -0.03 9.09
C GLY A 150 -4.31 -1.02 9.98
N GLY A 151 -4.56 -0.94 11.28
CA GLY A 151 -4.19 -2.00 12.21
C GLY A 151 -4.89 -3.31 11.85
N TYR A 152 -4.24 -4.43 12.16
CA TYR A 152 -4.87 -5.75 12.15
C TYR A 152 -5.51 -6.03 13.50
#